data_AF-A0A820GTG2-F1
#
_entry.id   AF-A0A820GTG2-F1
#
_cell.length_a   1.000
_cell.length_b   1.000
_cell.length_c   1.000
_cell.angle_alpha   90.00
_cell.angle_beta   90.00
_cell.angle_gamma   90.00
#
_symmetry.space_group_name_H-M   'P 1'
#
loop_
_entity.id
_entity.type
_entity.pdbx_description
1 polymer ?
#
loop_
_entity_poly.entity_id
_entity_poly.type
_entity_poly.pdbx_seq_one_letter_code
_entity_poly.pdbx_strand_id
1 'polypeptide(L)'
;NWAKGHYTEGVELVDSVLDVIRKESESCDCLQGFQLTQSLGGDTGSSMGIMMTFSIVPSPKDSDIVVELYNATLSVHQLVENTDETYCIDNEPLYDICSRTLKLTTPTYGDLNHLVSATISDVTTCLRFPGQLNTNLRKLDVNMVPFPRLHFFMPGFLLLTSRG
;
A
#
# COMPACT_ATOMS: atom_id res chain seq x y z
N ASN A 1 0.02 -14.73 12.28
CA ASN A 1 -1.29 -15.38 12.43
C ASN A 1 -2.41 -14.37 12.28
N TRP A 2 -2.99 -14.29 11.07
CA TRP A 2 -4.02 -13.31 10.72
C TRP A 2 -5.26 -13.38 11.62
N ALA A 3 -5.70 -14.58 12.01
CA ALA A 3 -6.88 -14.75 12.84
C ALA A 3 -6.71 -14.12 14.23
N LYS A 4 -5.48 -14.11 14.77
CA LYS A 4 -5.18 -13.48 16.06
C LYS A 4 -5.23 -11.95 15.95
N GLY A 5 -4.62 -11.40 14.90
CA GLY A 5 -4.67 -9.97 14.61
C GLY A 5 -6.09 -9.48 14.36
N HIS A 6 -6.86 -10.19 13.54
CA HIS A 6 -8.20 -9.76 13.14
C HIS A 6 -9.27 -9.95 14.23
N TYR A 7 -9.24 -11.07 14.97
CA TYR A 7 -10.34 -11.41 15.91
C TYR A 7 -10.03 -11.19 17.39
N THR A 8 -8.76 -10.99 17.77
CA THR A 8 -8.40 -10.86 19.18
C THR A 8 -7.64 -9.57 19.47
N GLU A 9 -6.37 -9.50 19.10
CA GLU A 9 -5.49 -8.39 19.48
C GLU A 9 -5.84 -7.08 18.75
N GLY A 10 -6.26 -7.16 17.48
CA GLY A 10 -6.65 -5.97 16.72
C GLY A 10 -7.98 -5.36 17.17
N VAL A 11 -8.91 -6.18 17.69
CA VAL A 11 -10.21 -5.69 18.19
C VAL A 11 -10.05 -4.85 19.46
N GLU A 12 -9.07 -5.17 20.31
CA GLU A 12 -8.80 -4.37 21.51
C GLU A 12 -8.17 -3.00 21.18
N LEU A 13 -7.44 -2.92 20.07
CA LEU A 13 -6.75 -1.70 19.62
C LEU A 13 -7.61 -0.83 18.69
N VAL A 14 -8.57 -1.42 17.98
CA VAL A 14 -9.33 -0.72 16.93
C VAL A 14 -10.09 0.50 17.46
N ASP A 15 -10.71 0.40 18.63
CA ASP A 15 -11.48 1.51 19.21
C ASP A 15 -10.58 2.72 19.49
N SER A 16 -9.39 2.47 20.04
CA SER A 16 -8.41 3.54 20.31
C SER A 16 -7.91 4.21 19.03
N VAL A 17 -7.72 3.45 17.96
CA VAL A 17 -7.28 3.96 16.65
C VAL A 17 -8.40 4.74 15.97
N LEU A 18 -9.64 4.25 16.05
CA LEU A 18 -10.82 4.91 15.50
C LEU A 18 -11.09 6.26 16.17
N ASP A 19 -10.90 6.37 17.48
CA ASP A 19 -11.04 7.64 18.20
C ASP A 19 -10.03 8.69 17.70
N VAL A 20 -8.77 8.27 17.47
CA VAL A 20 -7.74 9.17 16.91
C VAL A 20 -8.09 9.57 15.49
N ILE A 21 -8.47 8.62 14.63
CA ILE A 21 -8.86 8.89 13.24
C ILE A 21 -10.05 9.84 13.19
N ARG A 22 -11.03 9.66 14.07
CA ARG A 22 -12.20 10.53 14.16
C ARG A 22 -11.79 11.95 14.51
N LYS A 23 -10.93 12.13 15.51
CA LYS A 23 -10.44 13.46 15.92
C LYS A 23 -9.68 14.17 14.79
N GLU A 24 -8.82 13.46 14.06
CA GLU A 24 -8.10 14.02 12.91
C GLU A 24 -9.05 14.33 11.73
N SER A 25 -10.09 13.52 11.56
CA SER A 25 -11.14 13.74 10.55
C SER A 25 -11.97 14.98 10.86
N GLU A 26 -12.31 15.21 12.13
CA GLU A 26 -13.03 16.41 12.59
C GLU A 26 -12.16 17.68 12.49
N SER A 27 -10.82 17.54 12.46
CA SER A 27 -9.90 18.66 12.22
C SER A 27 -9.78 19.05 10.73
N CYS A 28 -10.30 18.24 9.81
CA CYS A 28 -10.25 18.52 8.38
C CYS A 28 -11.51 19.27 7.93
N ASP A 29 -11.35 20.33 7.13
CA ASP A 29 -12.51 21.05 6.55
C ASP A 29 -13.30 20.17 5.55
N CYS A 30 -12.59 19.33 4.79
CA CYS A 30 -13.19 18.39 3.83
C CYS A 30 -12.27 17.18 3.62
N LEU A 31 -12.52 16.11 4.39
CA LEU A 31 -11.78 14.86 4.25
C LEU A 31 -12.10 14.18 2.92
N GLN A 32 -11.08 13.95 2.09
CA GLN A 32 -11.25 13.30 0.79
C GLN A 32 -11.16 11.77 0.86
N GLY A 33 -10.39 11.22 1.80
CA GLY A 33 -10.14 9.79 1.90
C GLY A 33 -9.00 9.44 2.85
N PHE A 34 -8.77 8.15 3.01
CA PHE A 34 -7.66 7.60 3.80
C PHE A 34 -6.67 6.87 2.89
N GLN A 35 -5.39 6.99 3.24
CA GLN A 35 -4.31 6.20 2.65
C GLN A 35 -3.75 5.26 3.72
N LEU A 36 -3.68 3.96 3.42
CA LEU A 36 -3.05 2.98 4.30
C LEU A 36 -1.83 2.36 3.62
N THR A 37 -0.75 2.21 4.38
CA THR A 37 0.41 1.41 3.99
C THR A 37 0.46 0.19 4.89
N GLN A 38 0.38 -1.01 4.31
CA GLN A 38 0.39 -2.27 5.04
C GLN A 38 1.20 -3.34 4.31
N SER A 39 1.58 -4.40 5.02
CA SER A 39 2.11 -5.63 4.41
C SER A 39 1.03 -6.70 4.45
N LEU A 40 0.80 -7.39 3.33
CA LEU A 40 -0.13 -8.52 3.25
C LEU A 40 0.37 -9.74 4.02
N GLY A 41 1.68 -9.83 4.25
CA GLY A 41 2.28 -10.86 5.10
C GLY A 41 2.10 -10.60 6.60
N GLY A 42 1.88 -9.33 6.97
CA GLY A 42 1.69 -8.88 8.35
C GLY A 42 0.25 -8.99 8.84
N ASP A 43 0.06 -9.29 10.12
CA ASP A 43 -1.24 -9.64 10.72
C ASP A 43 -2.16 -8.44 11.05
N THR A 44 -1.79 -7.20 10.70
CA THR A 44 -2.34 -5.99 11.36
C THR A 44 -3.21 -5.07 10.48
N GLY A 45 -3.27 -5.26 9.16
CA GLY A 45 -3.75 -4.17 8.27
C GLY A 45 -5.09 -4.32 7.54
N SER A 46 -5.78 -5.45 7.62
CA SER A 46 -6.78 -5.80 6.58
C SER A 46 -8.23 -5.34 6.80
N SER A 47 -8.53 -4.34 7.65
CA SER A 47 -9.92 -4.09 8.06
C SER A 47 -10.40 -2.64 8.17
N MET A 48 -9.86 -1.69 7.41
CA MET A 48 -10.36 -0.31 7.41
C MET A 48 -10.80 0.12 6.01
N GLY A 49 -11.93 0.84 5.93
CA GLY A 49 -12.43 1.41 4.68
C GLY A 49 -11.45 2.47 4.19
N ILE A 50 -10.63 2.09 3.22
CA ILE A 50 -9.47 2.85 2.79
C ILE A 50 -9.56 3.04 1.27
N MET A 51 -9.50 4.31 0.86
CA MET A 51 -9.56 4.66 -0.56
C MET A 51 -8.31 4.23 -1.32
N MET A 52 -7.12 4.31 -0.71
CA MET A 52 -5.88 3.83 -1.32
C MET A 52 -5.05 3.00 -0.36
N THR A 53 -4.79 1.75 -0.73
CA THR A 53 -3.95 0.84 0.04
C THR A 53 -2.65 0.54 -0.71
N PHE A 54 -1.50 0.78 -0.08
CA PHE A 54 -0.21 0.28 -0.53
C PHE A 54 0.09 -1.02 0.21
N SER A 55 0.03 -2.13 -0.51
CA SER A 55 0.17 -3.49 0.03
C SER A 55 1.45 -4.13 -0.46
N ILE A 56 2.34 -4.49 0.47
CA ILE A 56 3.51 -5.30 0.15
C ILE A 56 3.06 -6.76 0.00
N VAL A 57 3.16 -7.29 -1.22
CA VAL A 57 2.82 -8.68 -1.56
C VAL A 57 4.00 -9.58 -1.21
N PRO A 58 3.76 -10.74 -0.57
CA PRO A 58 4.84 -11.68 -0.25
C PRO A 58 5.43 -12.31 -1.52
N SER A 59 6.77 -12.40 -1.59
CA SER A 59 7.46 -13.18 -2.62
C SER A 59 7.85 -14.56 -2.06
N PRO A 60 7.62 -15.65 -2.83
CA PRO A 60 7.98 -17.01 -2.42
C PRO A 60 9.50 -17.25 -2.26
N LYS A 61 10.35 -16.32 -2.69
CA LYS A 61 11.82 -16.45 -2.57
C LYS A 61 12.39 -15.79 -1.31
N ASP A 62 11.72 -14.74 -0.82
CA ASP A 62 12.19 -13.92 0.30
C ASP A 62 11.32 -14.09 1.57
N SER A 63 10.29 -14.94 1.54
CA SER A 63 9.40 -15.20 2.68
C SER A 63 9.99 -16.22 3.66
N ASP A 64 10.37 -15.77 4.87
CA ASP A 64 10.77 -16.65 5.99
C ASP A 64 9.57 -17.32 6.69
N ILE A 65 8.33 -16.89 6.40
CA ILE A 65 7.11 -17.31 7.10
C ILE A 65 6.26 -18.23 6.21
N VAL A 66 6.17 -19.51 6.57
CA VAL A 66 5.40 -20.52 5.80
C VAL A 66 3.90 -20.21 5.70
N VAL A 67 3.35 -19.45 6.66
CA VAL A 67 1.92 -19.09 6.69
C VAL A 67 1.57 -17.79 5.94
N GLU A 68 2.56 -17.15 5.32
CA GLU A 68 2.39 -15.85 4.67
C GLU A 68 1.41 -15.90 3.48
N LEU A 69 1.41 -17.00 2.73
CA LEU A 69 0.47 -17.25 1.63
C LEU A 69 -0.99 -17.37 2.11
N TYR A 70 -1.19 -17.97 3.29
CA TYR A 70 -2.52 -18.07 3.90
C TYR A 70 -3.03 -16.71 4.35
N ASN A 71 -2.17 -15.95 5.05
CA ASN A 71 -2.45 -14.58 5.48
C ASN A 71 -2.77 -13.67 4.29
N ALA A 72 -1.99 -13.74 3.22
CA ALA A 72 -2.18 -12.95 2.01
C ALA A 72 -3.52 -13.28 1.33
N THR A 73 -3.87 -14.56 1.21
CA THR A 73 -5.14 -14.98 0.58
C THR A 73 -6.35 -14.45 1.36
N LEU A 74 -6.34 -14.55 2.68
CA LEU A 74 -7.42 -14.03 3.53
C LEU A 74 -7.49 -12.50 3.50
N SER A 75 -6.34 -11.83 3.51
CA SER A 75 -6.27 -10.36 3.46
C SER A 75 -6.72 -9.82 2.12
N VAL A 76 -6.35 -10.46 1.00
CA VAL A 76 -6.81 -10.06 -0.35
C VAL A 76 -8.31 -10.14 -0.45
N HIS A 77 -8.96 -11.17 0.12
CA HIS A 77 -10.42 -11.25 0.11
C HIS A 77 -11.07 -10.02 0.76
N GLN A 78 -10.52 -9.53 1.87
CA GLN A 78 -10.99 -8.31 2.53
C GLN A 78 -10.69 -7.04 1.72
N LEU A 79 -9.53 -6.97 1.05
CA LEU A 79 -9.18 -5.83 0.19
C LEU A 79 -10.08 -5.74 -1.05
N VAL A 80 -10.49 -6.87 -1.62
CA VAL A 80 -11.41 -6.88 -2.78
C VAL A 80 -12.73 -6.21 -2.46
N GLU A 81 -13.19 -6.27 -1.21
CA GLU A 81 -14.51 -5.76 -0.81
C GLU A 81 -14.46 -4.38 -0.15
N ASN A 82 -13.35 -4.02 0.51
CA ASN A 82 -13.27 -2.84 1.36
C ASN A 82 -12.37 -1.71 0.85
N THR A 83 -11.65 -1.89 -0.26
CA THR A 83 -10.78 -0.84 -0.83
C THR A 83 -11.23 -0.42 -2.21
N ASP A 84 -11.10 0.86 -2.53
CA ASP A 84 -11.38 1.39 -3.87
C ASP A 84 -10.18 1.22 -4.80
N GLU A 85 -8.95 1.44 -4.30
CA GLU A 85 -7.71 1.27 -5.06
C GLU A 85 -6.64 0.56 -4.22
N THR A 86 -6.02 -0.50 -4.76
CA THR A 86 -4.91 -1.19 -4.10
C THR A 86 -3.66 -1.20 -4.98
N TYR A 87 -2.57 -0.62 -4.51
CA TYR A 87 -1.25 -0.70 -5.13
C TYR A 87 -0.45 -1.86 -4.55
N CYS A 88 -0.21 -2.87 -5.38
CA CYS A 88 0.56 -4.06 -5.04
C CYS A 88 2.05 -3.80 -5.26
N ILE A 89 2.83 -3.82 -4.19
CA ILE A 89 4.29 -3.63 -4.23
C ILE A 89 4.93 -4.97 -3.90
N ASP A 90 5.89 -5.42 -4.71
CA ASP A 90 6.64 -6.65 -4.47
C ASP A 90 8.10 -6.32 -4.17
N ASN A 91 8.64 -6.93 -3.12
CA ASN A 91 10.02 -6.73 -2.71
C ASN A 91 11.01 -7.38 -3.68
N GLU A 92 10.67 -8.50 -4.32
CA GLU A 92 11.60 -9.20 -5.22
C GLU A 92 11.99 -8.34 -6.44
N PRO A 93 11.03 -7.76 -7.20
CA PRO A 93 11.34 -6.81 -8.26
C PRO A 93 12.06 -5.56 -7.75
N LEU A 94 11.75 -5.07 -6.54
CA LEU A 94 12.47 -3.93 -5.96
C LEU A 94 13.93 -4.26 -5.67
N TYR A 95 14.21 -5.46 -5.15
CA TYR A 95 15.57 -5.96 -4.96
C TYR A 95 16.31 -6.08 -6.30
N ASP A 96 15.65 -6.59 -7.34
CA ASP A 96 16.24 -6.70 -8.67
C ASP A 96 16.57 -5.32 -9.27
N ILE A 97 15.69 -4.34 -9.09
CA ILE A 97 15.90 -2.95 -9.50
C ILE A 97 17.10 -2.33 -8.76
N CYS A 98 17.18 -2.50 -7.44
CA CYS A 98 18.29 -1.98 -6.63
C CYS A 98 19.63 -2.60 -7.06
N SER A 99 19.65 -3.91 -7.33
CA SER A 99 20.86 -4.64 -7.71
C SER A 99 21.28 -4.36 -9.16
N ARG A 100 20.36 -4.48 -10.12
CA ARG A 100 20.66 -4.36 -11.55
C ARG A 100 20.72 -2.91 -12.04
N THR A 101 19.73 -2.09 -11.67
CA THR A 101 19.58 -0.73 -12.19
C THR A 101 20.35 0.27 -11.37
N LEU A 102 20.24 0.23 -10.03
CA LEU A 102 20.97 1.14 -9.14
C LEU A 102 22.39 0.67 -8.85
N LYS A 103 22.76 -0.57 -9.24
CA LYS A 103 24.09 -1.16 -9.06
C LYS A 103 24.54 -1.24 -7.59
N LEU A 104 23.59 -1.38 -6.68
CA LEU A 104 23.88 -1.54 -5.26
C LEU A 104 24.38 -2.98 -5.00
N THR A 105 25.55 -3.11 -4.40
CA THR A 105 26.17 -4.42 -4.10
C THR A 105 25.44 -5.16 -2.98
N THR A 106 24.84 -4.43 -2.03
CA THR A 106 24.10 -4.98 -0.89
C THR A 106 22.84 -4.14 -0.66
N PRO A 107 21.74 -4.39 -1.41
CA PRO A 107 20.50 -3.65 -1.24
C PRO A 107 19.91 -3.89 0.15
N THR A 108 19.57 -2.81 0.86
CA THR A 108 18.97 -2.85 2.20
C THR A 108 17.49 -2.47 2.16
N TYR A 109 16.73 -2.81 3.20
CA TYR A 109 15.34 -2.34 3.32
C TYR A 109 15.22 -0.80 3.32
N GLY A 110 16.27 -0.07 3.71
CA GLY A 110 16.30 1.38 3.58
C GLY A 110 16.22 1.84 2.12
N ASP A 111 16.92 1.15 1.22
CA ASP A 111 16.92 1.46 -0.22
C ASP A 111 15.57 1.13 -0.86
N LEU A 112 15.00 -0.03 -0.49
CA LEU A 112 13.67 -0.43 -0.94
C LEU A 112 12.60 0.56 -0.46
N ASN A 113 12.62 0.92 0.82
CA ASN A 113 11.69 1.89 1.39
C ASN A 113 11.82 3.27 0.74
N HIS A 114 13.03 3.67 0.32
CA HIS A 114 13.21 4.90 -0.44
C HIS A 114 12.48 4.83 -1.79
N LEU A 115 12.62 3.73 -2.55
CA LEU A 115 11.88 3.53 -3.80
C LEU A 115 10.37 3.53 -3.58
N VAL A 116 9.88 2.80 -2.57
CA VAL A 116 8.46 2.75 -2.22
C VAL A 116 7.93 4.13 -1.86
N SER A 117 8.67 4.90 -1.06
CA SER A 117 8.29 6.26 -0.69
C SER A 117 8.23 7.22 -1.89
N ALA A 118 9.14 7.04 -2.86
CA ALA A 118 9.12 7.83 -4.09
C ALA A 118 7.88 7.52 -4.93
N THR A 119 7.51 6.24 -5.07
CA THR A 119 6.27 5.81 -5.73
C THR A 119 5.03 6.38 -5.06
N ILE A 120 4.93 6.28 -3.73
CA ILE A 120 3.80 6.83 -2.96
C ILE A 120 3.72 8.36 -3.14
N SER A 121 4.87 9.03 -3.11
CA SER A 121 4.95 10.46 -3.36
C SER A 121 4.44 10.79 -4.77
N ASP A 122 4.83 10.02 -5.78
CA ASP A 122 4.43 10.25 -7.18
C ASP A 122 2.91 10.15 -7.35
N VAL A 123 2.30 9.07 -6.86
CA VAL A 123 0.84 8.87 -6.90
C VAL A 123 0.09 10.02 -6.21
N THR A 124 0.59 10.49 -5.06
CA THR A 124 -0.03 11.57 -4.29
C THR A 124 0.35 12.98 -4.77
N THR A 125 1.20 13.12 -5.79
CA THR A 125 1.64 14.43 -6.30
C THR A 125 0.47 15.25 -6.83
N CYS A 126 -0.50 14.59 -7.49
CA CYS A 126 -1.68 15.24 -8.05
C CYS A 126 -2.63 15.84 -6.99
N LEU A 127 -2.52 15.40 -5.73
CA LEU A 127 -3.29 15.96 -4.61
C LEU A 127 -2.56 17.12 -3.93
N ARG A 128 -1.22 17.10 -3.96
CA ARG A 128 -0.37 18.05 -3.22
C ARG A 128 0.02 19.26 -4.05
N PHE A 129 0.10 19.11 -5.36
CA PHE A 129 0.56 20.14 -6.27
C PHE A 129 -0.44 20.38 -7.41
N PRO A 130 -0.59 21.63 -7.87
CA PRO A 130 -1.45 21.93 -9.01
C PRO A 130 -0.88 21.32 -10.28
N GLY A 131 -1.67 20.47 -10.95
CA GLY A 131 -1.33 19.85 -12.23
C GLY A 131 -2.29 20.28 -13.34
N GLN A 132 -1.85 20.24 -14.59
CA GLN A 132 -2.77 20.48 -15.72
C GLN A 132 -3.85 19.38 -15.81
N LEU A 133 -3.48 18.14 -15.48
CA LEU A 133 -4.43 17.09 -15.12
C LEU A 133 -4.65 17.14 -13.61
N ASN A 134 -5.64 17.93 -13.16
CA ASN A 134 -6.14 17.81 -11.79
C ASN A 134 -6.91 16.47 -11.69
N THR A 135 -6.23 15.44 -11.18
CA THR A 135 -6.80 14.14 -10.85
C THR A 135 -7.05 14.07 -9.35
N ASN A 136 -8.29 14.34 -8.97
CA ASN A 136 -8.81 13.92 -7.66
C ASN A 136 -8.73 12.39 -7.57
N LEU A 137 -8.62 11.82 -6.38
CA LEU A 137 -8.61 10.37 -6.17
C LEU A 137 -9.75 9.66 -6.89
N ARG A 138 -10.97 10.17 -6.72
CA ARG A 138 -12.16 9.65 -7.42
C ARG A 138 -12.05 9.65 -8.95
N LYS A 139 -11.28 10.58 -9.54
CA LYS A 139 -11.07 10.63 -10.99
C LYS A 139 -10.03 9.60 -11.43
N LEU A 140 -9.08 9.26 -10.57
CA LEU A 140 -8.13 8.18 -10.81
C LEU A 140 -8.88 6.84 -10.82
N ASP A 141 -9.68 6.59 -9.79
CA ASP A 141 -10.55 5.41 -9.66
C ASP A 141 -11.44 5.20 -10.90
N VAL A 142 -12.27 6.19 -11.24
CA VAL A 142 -13.19 6.10 -12.40
C VAL A 142 -12.47 5.88 -13.74
N ASN A 143 -11.23 6.36 -13.88
CA ASN A 143 -10.47 6.20 -15.13
C ASN A 143 -9.73 4.86 -15.21
N MET A 144 -9.31 4.31 -14.07
CA MET A 144 -8.39 3.17 -13.99
C MET A 144 -9.09 1.87 -13.57
N VAL A 145 -10.25 1.95 -12.90
CA VAL A 145 -11.04 0.81 -12.42
C VAL A 145 -12.29 0.64 -13.29
N PRO A 146 -12.25 -0.23 -14.32
CA PRO A 146 -13.43 -0.50 -15.16
C PRO A 146 -14.48 -1.36 -14.45
N PHE A 147 -14.08 -2.14 -13.43
CA PHE A 147 -14.95 -3.02 -12.66
C PHE A 147 -14.60 -2.96 -11.17
N PRO A 148 -15.58 -2.90 -10.24
CA PRO A 148 -15.33 -2.70 -8.81
C PRO A 148 -14.46 -3.74 -8.09
N ARG A 149 -14.19 -4.89 -8.72
CA ARG A 149 -13.34 -5.96 -8.15
C ARG A 149 -11.96 -6.04 -8.81
N LEU A 150 -11.71 -5.22 -9.83
CA LEU A 150 -10.47 -5.18 -10.61
C LEU A 150 -9.76 -3.84 -10.38
N HIS A 151 -9.44 -3.58 -9.12
CA HIS A 151 -8.83 -2.34 -8.62
C HIS A 151 -7.41 -2.53 -8.06
N PHE A 152 -6.72 -3.56 -8.54
CA PHE A 152 -5.32 -3.82 -8.18
C PHE A 152 -4.38 -3.23 -9.22
N PHE A 153 -3.53 -2.32 -8.78
CA PHE A 153 -2.54 -1.62 -9.58
C PHE A 153 -1.13 -2.11 -9.26
N MET A 154 -0.30 -2.20 -10.29
CA MET A 154 1.13 -2.45 -10.16
C MET A 154 1.86 -1.13 -10.42
N PRO A 155 2.40 -0.47 -9.39
CA PRO A 155 3.13 0.77 -9.59
C PRO A 155 4.49 0.50 -10.26
N GLY A 156 4.91 1.42 -11.11
CA GLY A 156 6.21 1.36 -11.77
C GLY A 156 6.85 2.74 -11.77
N PHE A 157 8.16 2.79 -11.51
CA PHE A 157 8.94 4.02 -11.54
C PHE A 157 9.97 3.94 -12.68
N LEU A 158 10.00 4.98 -13.51
CA LEU A 158 10.90 5.09 -14.66
C LEU A 158 12.01 6.10 -14.37
N LEU A 159 13.12 6.03 -15.10
CA LEU A 159 14.32 6.88 -14.91
C LEU A 159 15.05 6.65 -13.57
N LEU A 160 15.25 5.39 -13.20
CA LEU A 160 16.15 5.02 -12.12
C LEU A 160 17.60 5.07 -12.61
N THR A 161 18.35 6.04 -12.10
CA THR A 161 19.77 6.18 -12.39
C THR A 161 20.59 5.83 -11.15
N SER A 162 21.60 4.99 -11.35
CA SER A 162 22.55 4.67 -10.30
C SER A 162 23.30 5.94 -9.87
N ARG A 163 23.42 6.16 -8.55
CA ARG A 163 24.27 7.21 -7.99
C ARG A 163 25.73 6.73 -8.04
N GLY A 164 26.32 6.73 -9.24
CA GLY A 164 27.77 6.69 -9.50
C GLY A 164 28.57 5.61 -8.79
#